data_AF-A0A2S6U733-F1
#
_entry.id   AF-A0A2S6U733-F1
#
_cell.length_a   1.000
_cell.length_b   1.000
_cell.length_c   1.000
_cell.angle_alpha   90.00
_cell.angle_beta   90.00
_cell.angle_gamma   90.00
#
_symmetry.space_group_name_H-M   'P 1'
#
loop_
_entity.id
_entity.type
_entity.pdbx_description
1 polymer ?
#
loop_
_entity_poly.entity_id
_entity_poly.type
_entity_poly.pdbx_seq_one_letter_code
_entity_poly.pdbx_strand_id
1 'polypeptide(L)'
;MPAMTRLVVVGDEAWTLDVLRKHRRIEKADLVIRWEPGQNSALDTRSIAKGRDVGNVIVQRKTKNGLVDEVHDVTFAFVFRAFKPEGKVHKTWP
;
A
#
# COMPACT_ATOMS: atom_id res chain seq x y z
N MET A 1 7.62 -3.70 12.74
CA MET A 1 6.72 -2.58 12.42
C MET A 1 5.59 -2.58 13.43
N PRO A 2 5.04 -1.42 13.84
CA PRO A 2 3.86 -1.35 14.68
C PRO A 2 2.68 -2.16 14.12
N ALA A 3 1.82 -2.71 14.98
CA ALA A 3 0.64 -3.47 14.56
C ALA A 3 -0.29 -2.65 13.64
N MET A 4 -0.43 -1.35 13.94
CA MET A 4 -1.24 -0.38 13.19
C MET A 4 -0.51 0.22 11.98
N THR A 5 0.60 -0.36 11.50
CA THR A 5 1.21 0.06 10.24
C THR A 5 0.27 -0.26 9.08
N ARG A 6 -0.07 0.75 8.26
CA ARG A 6 -0.85 0.55 7.03
C ARG A 6 0.00 -0.09 5.95
N LEU A 7 -0.57 -1.08 5.30
CA LEU A 7 0.00 -1.85 4.22
C LEU A 7 -0.89 -1.75 2.99
N VAL A 8 -0.28 -1.67 1.82
CA VAL A 8 -0.93 -1.99 0.55
C VAL A 8 -0.53 -3.42 0.20
N VAL A 9 -1.51 -4.30 0.03
CA VAL A 9 -1.33 -5.73 -0.19
C VAL A 9 -1.71 -6.06 -1.62
N VAL A 10 -0.83 -6.79 -2.32
CA VAL A 10 -1.08 -7.32 -3.67
C VAL A 10 -0.68 -8.79 -3.65
N GLY A 11 -1.66 -9.69 -3.76
CA GLY A 11 -1.40 -11.12 -3.55
C GLY A 11 -0.79 -11.35 -2.16
N ASP A 12 0.33 -12.07 -2.08
CA ASP A 12 1.01 -12.41 -0.82
C ASP A 12 2.13 -11.43 -0.44
N GLU A 13 2.19 -10.30 -1.12
CA GLU A 13 3.17 -9.26 -0.84
C GLU A 13 2.49 -7.98 -0.36
N ALA A 14 3.17 -7.27 0.52
CA ALA A 14 2.68 -6.03 1.08
C ALA A 14 3.78 -4.97 1.12
N TRP A 15 3.41 -3.71 0.90
CA TRP A 15 4.28 -2.55 1.02
C TRP A 15 3.77 -1.66 2.13
N THR A 16 4.67 -1.24 3.02
CA THR A 16 4.30 -0.22 4.01
C THR A 16 3.96 1.07 3.30
N LEU A 17 2.92 1.77 3.78
CA LEU A 17 2.51 3.03 3.18
C LEU A 17 3.65 4.07 3.18
N ASP A 18 4.52 4.06 4.20
CA ASP A 18 5.66 4.97 4.28
C ASP A 18 6.64 4.79 3.10
N VAL A 19 6.87 3.55 2.66
CA VAL A 19 7.71 3.26 1.50
C VAL A 19 7.05 3.76 0.22
N LEU A 20 5.73 3.53 0.07
CA LEU A 20 4.99 4.01 -1.09
C LEU A 20 4.99 5.53 -1.19
N ARG A 21 4.74 6.21 -0.07
CA ARG A 21 4.77 7.66 0.03
C ARG A 21 6.15 8.24 -0.28
N LYS A 22 7.22 7.59 0.19
CA LYS A 22 8.61 8.01 -0.05
C LYS A 22 8.98 7.92 -1.53
N HIS A 23 8.64 6.81 -2.18
CA HIS A 23 9.08 6.53 -3.54
C HIS A 23 8.09 7.02 -4.61
N ARG A 24 6.81 7.25 -4.25
CA ARG A 24 5.66 7.63 -5.11
C ARG A 24 5.32 6.63 -6.23
N ARG A 25 6.29 5.85 -6.67
CA ARG A 25 6.16 4.81 -7.68
C ARG A 25 7.12 3.66 -7.33
N ILE A 26 6.57 2.46 -7.26
CA ILE A 26 7.31 1.21 -7.07
C ILE A 26 7.01 0.31 -8.25
N GLU A 27 8.05 -0.25 -8.86
CA GLU A 27 7.93 -1.22 -9.94
C GLU A 27 8.62 -2.53 -9.56
N LYS A 28 7.88 -3.63 -9.62
CA LYS A 28 8.39 -4.98 -9.38
C LYS A 28 7.91 -5.90 -10.50
N ALA A 29 8.83 -6.28 -11.40
CA ALA A 29 8.49 -7.03 -12.61
C ALA A 29 7.39 -6.30 -13.42
N ASP A 30 6.20 -6.90 -13.56
CA ASP A 30 5.03 -6.32 -14.21
C ASP A 30 4.20 -5.43 -13.28
N LEU A 31 4.36 -5.53 -11.96
CA LEU A 31 3.59 -4.76 -10.98
C LEU A 31 4.08 -3.32 -10.90
N VAL A 32 3.15 -2.38 -10.93
CA VAL A 32 3.36 -0.94 -10.76
C VAL A 32 2.43 -0.44 -9.66
N ILE A 33 3.01 0.08 -8.58
CA ILE A 33 2.26 0.72 -7.49
C ILE A 33 2.59 2.20 -7.50
N ARG A 34 1.57 3.05 -7.58
CA ARG A 34 1.70 4.50 -7.44
C ARG A 34 1.01 5.00 -6.18
N TRP A 35 1.58 6.04 -5.60
CA TRP A 35 1.02 6.75 -4.47
C TRP A 35 0.99 8.25 -4.78
N GLU A 36 -0.15 8.87 -4.56
CA GLU A 36 -0.35 10.30 -4.69
C GLU A 36 -0.95 10.88 -3.41
N PRO A 37 -0.57 12.09 -2.98
CA PRO A 37 -1.15 12.72 -1.80
C PRO A 37 -2.63 13.04 -2.01
N GLY A 38 -3.39 13.19 -0.92
CA GLY A 38 -4.73 13.79 -0.98
C GLY A 38 -5.88 12.97 -0.38
N GLN A 39 -5.61 11.95 0.44
CA GLN A 39 -6.67 11.24 1.17
C GLN A 39 -6.26 11.06 2.64
N ASN A 40 -6.98 11.71 3.56
CA ASN A 40 -6.74 11.54 5.00
C ASN A 40 -7.55 10.37 5.57
N SER A 41 -6.97 9.59 6.49
CA SER A 41 -7.73 8.53 7.17
C SER A 41 -8.71 9.11 8.20
N ALA A 42 -9.97 8.68 8.13
CA ALA A 42 -10.98 8.96 9.16
C ALA A 42 -10.78 8.16 10.46
N LEU A 43 -10.02 7.05 10.41
CA LEU A 43 -9.80 6.15 11.56
C LEU A 43 -8.63 6.57 12.45
N ASP A 44 -7.76 7.48 12.01
CA ASP A 44 -6.57 7.88 12.78
C ASP A 44 -6.85 9.00 13.80
N THR A 45 -7.92 9.78 13.62
CA THR A 45 -8.31 10.87 14.53
C THR A 45 -9.81 11.19 14.41
N ARG A 46 -10.44 11.66 15.50
CA ARG A 46 -11.83 12.19 15.49
C ARG A 46 -12.03 13.40 14.53
N SER A 47 -10.94 14.01 14.06
CA SER A 47 -10.94 15.07 13.05
C SER A 47 -10.21 14.59 11.80
N ILE A 48 -10.93 14.51 10.68
CA ILE A 48 -10.42 14.02 9.38
C ILE A 48 -9.26 14.90 8.86
N ALA A 49 -9.28 16.21 9.16
CA ALA A 49 -8.24 17.15 8.75
C ALA A 49 -6.89 16.94 9.46
N LYS A 50 -6.86 16.22 10.59
CA LYS A 50 -5.63 15.86 11.33
C LYS A 50 -5.21 14.41 11.13
N GLY A 51 -5.94 13.64 10.31
CA GLY A 51 -5.61 12.26 9.98
C GLY A 51 -4.32 12.19 9.19
N ARG A 52 -3.53 11.12 9.37
CA ARG A 52 -2.35 10.86 8.53
C ARG A 52 -2.82 10.76 7.07
N ASP A 53 -2.14 11.46 6.15
CA ASP A 53 -2.39 11.33 4.71
C ASP A 53 -2.07 9.90 4.29
N VAL A 54 -3.13 9.16 4.02
CA VAL A 54 -3.09 7.81 3.48
C VAL A 54 -2.83 7.86 1.98
N GLY A 55 -3.18 8.97 1.32
CA GLY A 55 -3.05 9.18 -0.12
C GLY A 55 -3.91 8.25 -0.95
N ASN A 56 -3.80 8.41 -2.27
CA ASN A 56 -4.44 7.57 -3.27
C ASN A 56 -3.41 6.55 -3.76
N VAL A 57 -3.76 5.26 -3.63
CA VAL A 57 -2.92 4.15 -4.10
C VAL A 57 -3.53 3.61 -5.40
N ILE A 58 -2.70 3.50 -6.43
CA ILE A 58 -3.08 2.89 -7.70
C ILE A 58 -2.15 1.70 -7.95
N VAL A 59 -2.73 0.51 -8.07
CA VAL A 59 -2.01 -0.74 -8.33
C VAL A 59 -2.38 -1.25 -9.71
N GLN A 60 -1.38 -1.49 -10.54
CA GLN A 60 -1.56 -1.92 -11.93
C GLN A 60 -0.53 -2.97 -12.33
N ARG A 61 -0.86 -3.79 -13.33
CA ARG A 61 0.08 -4.67 -14.02
C ARG A 61 0.35 -4.20 -15.44
N LYS A 62 1.61 -4.32 -15.86
CA LYS A 62 2.03 -4.13 -17.25
C LYS A 62 1.60 -5.35 -18.07
N THR A 63 0.76 -5.11 -19.05
CA THR A 63 0.33 -6.09 -20.04
C THR A 63 0.78 -5.67 -21.43
N LYS A 64 0.58 -6.53 -22.44
CA LYS A 64 0.80 -6.18 -23.85
C LYS A 64 -0.03 -4.97 -24.31
N ASN A 65 -1.17 -4.72 -23.66
CA ASN A 65 -2.11 -3.66 -24.00
C ASN A 65 -1.94 -2.40 -23.13
N GLY A 66 -0.89 -2.34 -22.30
CA GLY A 66 -0.62 -1.24 -21.37
C GLY A 66 -0.88 -1.62 -19.91
N LEU A 67 -1.09 -0.61 -19.07
CA LEU A 67 -1.34 -0.77 -17.64
C LEU A 67 -2.81 -1.12 -17.39
N VAL A 68 -3.04 -2.18 -16.62
CA VAL A 68 -4.38 -2.65 -16.21
C VAL A 68 -4.45 -2.69 -14.70
N ASP A 69 -5.57 -2.27 -14.12
CA ASP A 69 -5.77 -2.26 -12.67
C ASP A 69 -5.68 -3.66 -12.08
N GLU A 70 -5.04 -3.74 -10.93
CA GLU A 70 -4.80 -4.98 -10.19
C GLU A 70 -5.48 -4.91 -8.83
N VAL A 71 -6.05 -6.04 -8.41
CA VAL A 71 -6.68 -6.17 -7.09
C VAL A 71 -5.65 -5.95 -5.99
N HIS A 72 -6.00 -5.08 -5.04
CA HIS A 72 -5.19 -4.81 -3.88
C HIS A 72 -6.06 -4.46 -2.67
N ASP A 73 -5.49 -4.63 -1.49
CA ASP A 73 -6.11 -4.23 -0.23
C ASP A 73 -5.27 -3.15 0.46
N VAL A 74 -5.93 -2.25 1.19
CA VAL A 74 -5.28 -1.37 2.17
C VAL A 74 -5.70 -1.81 3.56
N THR A 75 -4.76 -2.36 4.34
CA THR A 75 -5.06 -2.95 5.65
C THR A 75 -3.94 -2.69 6.67
N PHE A 76 -4.14 -3.15 7.90
CA PHE A 76 -3.12 -3.06 8.95
C PHE A 76 -2.21 -4.29 8.99
N ALA A 77 -0.98 -4.10 9.46
CA ALA A 77 0.02 -5.15 9.54
C ALA A 77 -0.42 -6.36 10.39
N PHE A 78 -1.18 -6.15 11.46
CA PHE A 78 -1.70 -7.25 12.26
C PHE A 78 -2.74 -8.09 11.50
N VAL A 79 -3.59 -7.46 10.68
CA VAL A 79 -4.59 -8.16 9.84
C VAL A 79 -3.87 -8.98 8.79
N PHE A 80 -2.93 -8.37 8.05
CA PHE A 80 -2.14 -9.08 7.05
C PHE A 80 -1.44 -10.30 7.64
N ARG A 81 -0.80 -10.16 8.81
CA ARG A 81 -0.11 -11.29 9.46
C ARG A 81 -1.05 -12.40 9.93
N ALA A 82 -2.29 -12.07 10.30
CA ALA A 82 -3.29 -13.06 10.71
C ALA A 82 -3.81 -13.89 9.53
N PHE A 83 -3.99 -13.27 8.36
CA PHE A 83 -4.56 -13.93 7.17
C PHE A 83 -3.50 -14.43 6.17
N LYS A 84 -2.28 -13.88 6.22
CA LYS A 84 -1.15 -14.21 5.33
C LYS A 84 0.14 -14.38 6.15
N PRO A 85 0.26 -15.45 6.96
CA PRO A 85 1.38 -15.62 7.89
C PRO A 85 2.74 -15.68 7.20
N GLU A 86 2.80 -16.27 6.00
CA GLU A 86 4.02 -16.37 5.18
C GLU A 86 4.20 -15.20 4.19
N GLY A 87 3.29 -14.22 4.22
CA GLY A 87 3.30 -13.09 3.31
C GLY A 87 4.52 -12.18 3.52
N LYS A 88 5.07 -11.65 2.42
CA LYS A 88 6.26 -10.80 2.45
C LYS A 88 5.91 -9.33 2.62
N VAL A 89 6.52 -8.66 3.60
CA VAL A 89 6.34 -7.21 3.79
C VAL A 89 7.60 -6.42 3.43
N HIS A 90 7.48 -5.54 2.44
CA HIS A 90 8.50 -4.59 2.00
C HIS A 90 8.44 -3.31 2.84
N LYS A 91 9.45 -3.15 3.70
CA LYS A 91 9.64 -1.98 4.58
C LYS A 91 10.66 -0.97 4.04
N THR A 92 11.33 -1.35 2.95
CA THR A 92 12.27 -0.54 2.18
C THR A 92 12.10 -0.90 0.71
N TRP A 93 12.49 0.00 -0.19
CA TRP A 93 12.52 -0.26 -1.62
C TRP A 93 13.84 0.26 -2.20
N PRO A 94 14.56 -0.55 -3.01
CA PRO A 94 15.76 -0.09 -3.70
C PRO A 94 15.48 1.00 -4.73
#